data_AF-A0A973X7V9-F1
#
_entry.id   AF-A0A973X7V9-F1
#
_cell.length_a   1.000
_cell.length_b   1.000
_cell.length_c   1.000
_cell.angle_alpha   90.00
_cell.angle_beta   90.00
_cell.angle_gamma   90.00
#
_symmetry.space_group_name_H-M   'P 1'
#
loop_
_entity.id
_entity.type
_entity.pdbx_description
1 polymer ?
#
loop_
_entity_poly.entity_id
_entity_poly.type
_entity_poly.pdbx_seq_one_letter_code
_entity_poly.pdbx_strand_id
1 'polypeptide(L)'
;MNEDIAALVQNGLPLRVQQALDVVRVVGNNSVHPGEMNIEDQPQTALALFGLVNLIVENQITQPKHVANLFSSLPDGAKNAVSKRDGKA
;
A
#
# COMPACT_ATOMS: atom_id res chain seq x y z
N MET A 1 7.52 13.47 4.41
CA MET A 1 7.80 12.26 3.60
C MET A 1 8.27 11.06 4.43
N ASN A 2 9.36 11.15 5.22
CA ASN A 2 9.75 10.05 6.11
C ASN A 2 8.76 9.85 7.27
N GLU A 3 8.22 10.95 7.80
CA GLU A 3 7.24 10.95 8.90
C GLU A 3 5.89 10.31 8.47
N ASP A 4 5.52 10.45 7.21
CA ASP A 4 4.25 9.92 6.68
C ASP A 4 4.26 8.39 6.60
N ILE A 5 5.40 7.79 6.21
CA ILE A 5 5.56 6.33 6.20
C ILE A 5 5.53 5.80 7.64
N ALA A 6 6.20 6.47 8.58
CA ALA A 6 6.20 6.10 9.99
C ALA A 6 4.77 6.15 10.59
N ALA A 7 3.98 7.16 10.23
CA ALA A 7 2.58 7.25 10.64
C ALA A 7 1.72 6.11 10.07
N LEU A 8 1.94 5.69 8.82
CA LEU A 8 1.22 4.55 8.23
C LEU A 8 1.56 3.23 8.94
N VAL A 9 2.82 3.03 9.33
CA VAL A 9 3.26 1.85 10.10
C VAL A 9 2.56 1.77 11.45
N GLN A 10 2.45 2.89 12.16
CA GLN A 10 1.69 2.95 13.41
C GLN A 10 0.20 2.61 13.23
N ASN A 11 -0.35 2.85 12.04
CA ASN A 11 -1.72 2.50 11.68
C ASN A 11 -1.89 1.04 11.20
N GLY A 12 -0.88 0.19 11.39
CA GLY A 12 -0.96 -1.24 11.08
C GLY A 12 -0.64 -1.60 9.63
N LEU A 13 0.11 -0.75 8.92
CA LEU A 13 0.58 -1.06 7.58
C LEU A 13 1.40 -2.37 7.60
N PRO A 14 1.12 -3.34 6.71
CA PRO A 14 1.90 -4.57 6.63
C PRO A 14 3.37 -4.26 6.34
N LEU A 15 4.29 -4.91 7.07
CA LEU A 15 5.75 -4.68 6.95
C LEU A 15 6.26 -4.74 5.50
N ARG A 16 5.74 -5.66 4.69
CA ARG A 16 6.08 -5.78 3.27
C ARG A 16 5.75 -4.54 2.44
N VAL A 17 4.66 -3.84 2.77
CA VAL A 17 4.24 -2.62 2.08
C VAL A 17 5.09 -1.44 2.52
N GLN A 18 5.44 -1.36 3.81
CA GLN A 18 6.41 -0.39 4.32
C GLN A 18 7.75 -0.52 3.58
N GLN A 19 8.29 -1.73 3.49
CA GLN A 19 9.55 -1.98 2.79
C GLN A 19 9.48 -1.59 1.31
N ALA A 20 8.36 -1.89 0.63
CA ALA A 20 8.14 -1.45 -0.74
C ALA A 20 8.14 0.08 -0.87
N LEU A 21 7.48 0.80 0.04
CA LEU A 21 7.48 2.27 0.08
C LEU A 21 8.88 2.83 0.33
N ASP A 22 9.65 2.23 1.23
CA ASP A 22 11.01 2.65 1.52
C ASP A 22 11.95 2.46 0.32
N VAL A 23 11.83 1.34 -0.41
CA VAL A 23 12.60 1.12 -1.64
C VAL A 23 12.25 2.18 -2.69
N VAL A 24 10.95 2.42 -2.94
CA VAL A 24 10.50 3.43 -3.91
C VAL A 24 11.02 4.82 -3.52
N ARG A 25 10.97 5.19 -2.24
CA ARG A 25 11.46 6.47 -1.73
C ARG A 25 12.97 6.64 -1.92
N VAL A 26 13.76 5.65 -1.49
CA VAL A 26 15.23 5.74 -1.51
C VAL A 26 15.73 5.73 -2.95
N VAL A 27 15.25 4.81 -3.78
CA VAL A 27 15.67 4.70 -5.18
C VAL A 27 15.20 5.92 -5.96
N GLY A 28 13.93 6.30 -5.84
CA GLY A 28 13.38 7.46 -6.54
C GLY A 28 14.10 8.77 -6.22
N ASN A 29 14.46 9.00 -4.95
CA ASN A 29 15.21 10.19 -4.53
C ASN A 29 16.67 10.17 -5.01
N ASN A 30 17.30 8.99 -5.08
CA ASN A 30 18.69 8.85 -5.53
C ASN A 30 18.83 8.95 -7.06
N SER A 31 17.78 8.64 -7.82
CA SER A 31 17.74 8.80 -9.29
C SER A 31 17.63 10.26 -9.73
N VAL A 32 17.39 11.21 -8.82
CA VAL A 32 17.21 12.64 -9.12
C VAL A 32 18.23 13.52 -8.38
N HIS A 33 19.45 13.62 -8.92
CA HIS A 33 20.33 14.74 -8.58
C HIS A 33 20.02 15.94 -9.50
N PRO A 34 19.83 17.17 -8.98
CA PRO A 34 19.53 18.32 -9.83
C PRO A 34 20.68 18.61 -10.81
N GLY A 35 20.42 18.49 -12.12
CA GLY A 35 21.37 18.84 -13.18
C GLY A 35 21.96 17.66 -13.96
N GLU A 36 21.77 16.42 -13.51
CA GLU A 36 22.22 15.22 -14.22
C GLU A 36 21.09 14.19 -14.22
N MET A 37 20.53 13.91 -15.41
CA MET A 37 19.73 12.70 -15.59
C MET A 37 20.71 11.55 -15.47
N ASN A 38 20.60 10.71 -14.44
CA ASN A 38 21.47 9.56 -14.31
C ASN A 38 21.09 8.55 -15.42
N ILE A 39 21.82 8.59 -16.53
CA ILE A 39 21.56 7.79 -17.75
C ILE A 39 21.75 6.27 -17.48
N GLU A 40 22.25 5.90 -16.29
CA GLU A 40 22.29 4.52 -15.80
C GLU A 40 20.97 4.03 -15.17
N ASP A 41 19.88 4.81 -15.20
CA ASP A 41 18.53 4.30 -14.88
C ASP A 41 18.18 3.18 -15.86
N GLN A 42 18.54 1.95 -15.48
CA GLN A 42 18.27 0.77 -16.26
C GLN A 42 16.75 0.58 -16.32
N PRO A 43 16.17 0.29 -17.50
CA PRO A 43 14.74 0.02 -17.64
C PRO A 43 14.21 -1.02 -16.62
N GLN A 44 15.08 -1.92 -16.16
CA GLN A 44 14.78 -2.90 -15.11
C GLN A 44 14.45 -2.26 -13.75
N THR A 45 15.14 -1.19 -13.36
CA THR A 45 14.87 -0.46 -12.11
C THR A 45 13.49 0.19 -12.17
N ALA A 46 13.16 0.86 -13.28
CA ALA A 46 11.84 1.45 -13.48
C ALA A 46 10.72 0.39 -13.44
N LEU A 47 10.92 -0.75 -14.12
CA LEU A 47 9.97 -1.87 -14.09
C LEU A 47 9.79 -2.45 -12.69
N ALA A 48 10.88 -2.62 -11.93
CA ALA A 48 10.81 -3.07 -10.54
C ALA A 48 10.03 -2.10 -9.65
N LEU A 49 10.27 -0.79 -9.81
CA LEU A 49 9.54 0.26 -9.08
C LEU A 49 8.04 0.25 -9.41
N PHE A 50 7.66 0.10 -10.68
CA PHE A 50 6.25 -0.08 -11.06
C PHE A 50 5.63 -1.32 -10.42
N GLY A 51 6.38 -2.42 -10.32
CA GLY A 51 5.95 -3.61 -9.59
C GLY A 51 5.66 -3.32 -8.12
N LEU A 52 6.52 -2.55 -7.45
CA LEU A 52 6.32 -2.15 -6.06
C LEU A 52 5.12 -1.20 -5.89
N VAL A 53 4.94 -0.24 -6.79
CA VAL A 53 3.75 0.64 -6.79
C VAL A 53 2.48 -0.17 -6.94
N ASN A 54 2.45 -1.13 -7.87
CA ASN A 54 1.31 -2.04 -8.06
C ASN A 54 1.03 -2.85 -6.79
N LEU A 55 2.07 -3.39 -6.13
CA LEU A 55 1.93 -4.12 -4.87
C LEU A 55 1.30 -3.25 -3.77
N ILE A 56 1.74 -2.00 -3.65
CA ILE A 56 1.23 -1.06 -2.64
C ILE A 56 -0.25 -0.75 -2.92
N VAL A 57 -0.59 -0.38 -4.15
CA VAL A 57 -1.97 -0.05 -4.55
C VAL A 57 -2.89 -1.25 -4.37
N GLU A 58 -2.46 -2.43 -4.81
CA GLU A 58 -3.23 -3.65 -4.71
C GLU A 58 -3.56 -3.98 -3.25
N ASN A 59 -2.55 -3.92 -2.38
CA ASN A 59 -2.74 -4.32 -0.99
C ASN A 59 -3.50 -3.27 -0.15
N GLN A 60 -3.29 -1.98 -0.42
CA GLN A 60 -3.84 -0.91 0.42
C GLN A 60 -5.14 -0.31 -0.12
N ILE A 61 -5.44 -0.49 -1.40
CA ILE A 61 -6.61 0.12 -2.05
C ILE A 61 -7.51 -0.95 -2.67
N THR A 62 -6.98 -1.78 -3.57
CA THR A 62 -7.81 -2.74 -4.32
C THR A 62 -8.40 -3.82 -3.41
N GLN A 63 -7.57 -4.52 -2.64
CA GLN A 63 -8.00 -5.60 -1.77
C GLN A 63 -9.01 -5.13 -0.70
N PRO A 64 -8.76 -4.02 0.05
CA PRO A 64 -9.73 -3.55 1.04
C PRO A 64 -11.07 -3.16 0.42
N LYS A 65 -11.07 -2.48 -0.74
CA LYS A 65 -12.31 -2.14 -1.45
C LYS A 65 -13.06 -3.39 -1.90
N HIS A 66 -12.36 -4.37 -2.44
CA HIS A 66 -12.98 -5.61 -2.91
C HIS A 66 -13.65 -6.37 -1.77
N VAL A 67 -12.94 -6.53 -0.64
CA VAL A 67 -13.49 -7.18 0.56
C VAL A 67 -14.68 -6.40 1.13
N ALA A 68 -14.57 -5.07 1.22
CA ALA A 68 -15.66 -4.23 1.70
C ALA A 68 -16.91 -4.34 0.83
N ASN A 69 -16.75 -4.33 -0.49
CA ASN A 69 -17.85 -4.50 -1.44
C ASN A 69 -18.55 -5.85 -1.27
N LEU A 70 -17.79 -6.95 -1.19
CA LEU A 70 -18.34 -8.29 -0.97
C LEU A 70 -18.99 -8.43 0.42
N PHE A 71 -18.42 -7.81 1.45
CA PHE A 71 -19.04 -7.82 2.78
C PHE A 71 -20.34 -7.01 2.79
N SER A 72 -20.38 -5.88 2.08
CA SER A 72 -21.57 -5.03 1.99
C SER A 72 -22.74 -5.71 1.30
N SER A 73 -22.47 -6.62 0.36
CA SER A 73 -23.49 -7.39 -0.36
C SER A 73 -24.08 -8.56 0.43
N LEU A 74 -23.56 -8.85 1.63
CA LEU A 74 -24.16 -9.84 2.53
C LEU A 74 -25.54 -9.38 3.03
N PRO A 75 -26.48 -10.31 3.26
CA PRO A 75 -27.77 -10.00 3.88
C PRO A 75 -27.61 -9.33 5.24
N ASP A 76 -28.51 -8.41 5.59
CA ASP A 76 -28.44 -7.66 6.84
C ASP A 76 -28.44 -8.56 8.08
N GLY A 77 -29.18 -9.68 8.05
CA GLY A 77 -29.15 -10.68 9.12
C GLY A 77 -27.75 -11.24 9.39
N ALA A 78 -26.97 -11.51 8.33
CA ALA A 78 -25.60 -12.01 8.45
C ALA A 78 -24.66 -10.92 8.98
N LYS A 79 -24.77 -9.68 8.47
CA LYS A 79 -23.99 -8.54 8.96
C LYS A 79 -24.27 -8.24 10.44
N ASN A 80 -25.53 -8.31 10.86
CA ASN A 80 -25.94 -8.14 12.26
C ASN A 80 -25.40 -9.24 13.17
N ALA A 81 -25.39 -10.50 12.70
CA ALA A 81 -24.80 -11.61 13.45
C ALA A 81 -23.29 -11.42 13.67
N VAL A 82 -22.56 -10.94 12.65
CA VAL A 82 -21.14 -10.60 12.75
C VAL A 82 -20.92 -9.47 13.75
N SER A 83 -21.70 -8.37 13.68
CA SER A 83 -21.57 -7.25 14.63
C SER A 83 -21.82 -7.66 16.08
N LYS A 84 -22.83 -8.52 16.31
CA LYS A 84 -23.11 -9.08 17.65
C LYS A 84 -21.97 -9.96 18.16
N ARG A 85 -21.39 -10.80 17.30
CA ARG A 85 -20.23 -11.65 17.65
C ARG A 85 -19.02 -10.80 18.03
N ASP A 86 -18.75 -9.76 17.25
CA ASP A 86 -17.56 -8.91 17.41
C ASP A 86 -17.69 -7.88 18.55
N GLY A 87 -18.78 -7.94 19.33
CA GLY A 87 -18.92 -7.20 20.59
C GLY A 87 -19.18 -5.70 20.44
N LYS A 88 -19.58 -5.23 19.25
CA LYS A 88 -20.08 -3.85 19.08
C LYS A 88 -21.58 -3.82 19.38
N ALA A 89 -21.89 -3.72 20.68
CA ALA A 89 -23.15 -3.16 21.16
C ALA A 89 -22.98 -1.65 21.39
#